data_AF-A0A261D8Z7-F1
#
_entry.id   AF-A0A261D8Z7-F1
#
_cell.length_a   1.000
_cell.length_b   1.000
_cell.length_c   1.000
_cell.angle_alpha   90.00
_cell.angle_beta   90.00
_cell.angle_gamma   90.00
#
_symmetry.space_group_name_H-M   'P 1'
#
loop_
_entity.id
_entity.type
_entity.pdbx_description
1 polymer ?
#
loop_
_entity_poly.entity_id
_entity_poly.type
_entity_poly.pdbx_seq_one_letter_code
_entity_poly.pdbx_strand_id
1 'polypeptide(L)'
;MLGISKRGDIYLRTLLIQGARAVLNSKIRFTTEEQKSKKDYSKFTEWMFNLSERNGHNKTTVAVANKLARVVFAVLSSGNDYTESKVCS
;
A
#
# COMPACT_ATOMS: atom_id res chain seq x y z
N MET A 1 14.23 25.00 10.63
CA MET A 1 13.79 23.71 11.21
C MET A 1 12.60 23.18 10.42
N LEU A 2 12.84 22.28 9.46
CA LEU A 2 11.79 21.58 8.72
C LEU A 2 11.23 20.44 9.58
N GLY A 3 10.70 20.78 10.75
CA GLY A 3 10.14 19.81 11.68
C GLY A 3 8.84 19.20 11.13
N ILE A 4 8.52 18.01 11.62
CA ILE A 4 7.23 17.34 11.39
C ILE A 4 6.11 18.35 11.70
N SER A 5 5.47 18.86 10.66
CA SER A 5 4.40 19.85 10.81
C SER A 5 3.14 19.19 11.38
N LYS A 6 2.14 19.98 11.80
CA LYS A 6 0.80 19.45 12.14
C LYS A 6 0.14 18.67 10.97
N ARG A 7 0.63 18.86 9.73
CA ARG A 7 0.23 18.14 8.50
C ARG A 7 1.18 16.96 8.15
N GLY A 8 2.14 16.65 9.01
CA GLY A 8 3.21 15.68 8.80
C GLY A 8 4.35 16.23 7.94
N ASP A 9 5.23 15.32 7.53
CA ASP A 9 6.38 15.57 6.66
C ASP A 9 5.99 15.37 5.18
N ILE A 10 6.29 16.37 4.32
CA ILE A 10 5.95 16.33 2.89
C ILE A 10 6.82 15.31 2.15
N TYR A 11 8.10 15.23 2.50
CA TYR A 11 9.05 14.32 1.86
C TYR A 11 8.68 12.86 2.13
N LEU A 12 8.31 12.52 3.36
CA LEU A 12 7.84 11.18 3.73
C LEU A 12 6.57 10.80 2.95
N ARG A 13 5.61 11.72 2.81
CA ARG A 13 4.41 11.49 1.99
C ARG A 13 4.78 11.20 0.54
N THR A 14 5.71 11.96 -0.02
CA THR A 14 6.20 11.76 -1.40
C THR A 14 6.83 10.38 -1.56
N LEU A 15 7.72 9.98 -0.64
CA LEU A 15 8.35 8.66 -0.65
C LEU A 15 7.31 7.53 -0.58
N LEU A 16 6.32 7.66 0.31
CA LEU A 16 5.24 6.67 0.43
C LEU A 16 4.41 6.56 -0.85
N ILE A 17 4.11 7.68 -1.52
CA ILE A 17 3.37 7.67 -2.79
C ILE A 17 4.19 6.99 -3.89
N GLN A 18 5.49 7.30 -4.01
CA GLN A 18 6.36 6.66 -5.00
C GLN A 18 6.51 5.16 -4.75
N GLY A 19 6.71 4.76 -3.49
CA GLY A 19 6.76 3.35 -3.08
C GLY A 19 5.45 2.63 -3.37
N ALA A 20 4.31 3.24 -3.04
CA ALA A 20 2.99 2.70 -3.33
C ALA A 20 2.77 2.50 -4.85
N ARG A 21 3.25 3.43 -5.66
CA ARG A 21 3.18 3.33 -7.13
C ARG A 21 4.00 2.16 -7.64
N ALA A 22 5.22 1.99 -7.14
CA ALA A 22 6.08 0.87 -7.52
C ALA A 22 5.44 -0.48 -7.13
N VAL A 23 4.89 -0.58 -5.92
CA VAL A 23 4.16 -1.78 -5.46
C VAL A 23 2.96 -2.07 -6.35
N LEU A 24 2.12 -1.08 -6.61
CA LEU A 24 0.91 -1.25 -7.44
C LEU A 24 1.28 -1.67 -8.87
N ASN A 25 2.27 -1.01 -9.49
CA ASN A 25 2.76 -1.37 -10.81
C ASN A 25 3.36 -2.78 -10.85
N SER A 26 4.14 -3.15 -9.84
CA SER A 26 4.71 -4.49 -9.73
C SER A 26 3.62 -5.55 -9.66
N LYS A 27 2.59 -5.35 -8.82
CA LYS A 27 1.49 -6.31 -8.70
C LYS A 27 0.64 -6.38 -9.97
N ILE A 28 0.36 -5.26 -10.63
CA ILE A 28 -0.39 -5.28 -11.90
C ILE A 28 0.39 -6.01 -13.00
N ARG A 29 1.72 -5.80 -13.07
CA ARG A 29 2.56 -6.32 -14.15
C ARG A 29 2.98 -7.77 -13.98
N PHE A 30 3.26 -8.21 -12.76
CA PHE A 30 3.86 -9.51 -12.50
C PHE A 30 2.88 -10.57 -11.98
N THR A 31 1.63 -10.21 -11.63
CA THR A 31 0.62 -11.21 -11.30
C THR A 31 0.09 -11.85 -12.58
N THR A 32 0.28 -13.17 -12.71
CA THR A 32 -0.14 -13.92 -13.89
C THR A 32 -1.67 -14.08 -13.94
N GLU A 33 -2.21 -14.34 -15.14
CA GLU A 33 -3.65 -14.59 -15.30
C GLU A 33 -4.12 -15.84 -14.54
N GLU A 34 -3.25 -16.85 -14.40
CA GLU A 34 -3.53 -18.02 -13.57
C GLU A 34 -3.67 -17.63 -12.09
N GLN A 35 -2.75 -16.80 -11.58
CA GLN A 35 -2.83 -16.29 -10.20
C GLN A 35 -4.08 -15.43 -10.00
N LYS A 36 -4.44 -14.59 -10.99
CA LYS A 36 -5.70 -13.82 -10.99
C LYS A 36 -6.93 -14.72 -10.88
N SER A 37 -7.00 -15.75 -11.73
CA SER A 37 -8.13 -16.68 -11.78
C SER A 37 -8.27 -17.49 -10.48
N LYS A 38 -7.16 -18.00 -9.94
CA LYS A 38 -7.14 -18.77 -8.69
C LYS A 38 -7.20 -17.92 -7.43
N LYS A 39 -7.15 -16.59 -7.57
CA LYS A 39 -6.95 -15.63 -6.46
C LYS A 39 -5.75 -15.99 -5.58
N ASP A 40 -4.68 -16.47 -6.21
CA ASP A 40 -3.46 -16.91 -5.53
C ASP A 40 -2.54 -15.72 -5.24
N TYR A 41 -3.00 -14.85 -4.34
CA TYR A 41 -2.26 -13.68 -3.84
C TYR A 41 -2.83 -13.20 -2.50
N SER A 42 -2.10 -12.33 -1.82
CA SER A 42 -2.51 -11.82 -0.51
C SER A 42 -3.79 -10.97 -0.58
N LYS A 43 -4.57 -10.94 0.52
CA LYS A 43 -5.75 -10.08 0.67
C LYS A 43 -5.45 -8.59 0.40
N PHE A 44 -4.21 -8.16 0.66
CA PHE A 44 -3.77 -6.81 0.33
C PHE A 44 -3.70 -6.58 -1.17
N THR A 45 -3.16 -7.55 -1.91
CA THR A 45 -3.12 -7.52 -3.38
C THR A 45 -4.53 -7.54 -3.97
N GLU A 46 -5.43 -8.38 -3.44
CA GLU A 46 -6.84 -8.40 -3.86
C GLU A 46 -7.52 -7.05 -3.66
N TRP A 47 -7.34 -6.45 -2.48
CA TRP A 47 -7.88 -5.13 -2.18
C TRP A 47 -7.37 -4.05 -3.13
N MET A 48 -6.08 -4.09 -3.50
CA MET A 48 -5.48 -3.15 -4.45
C MET A 48 -6.09 -3.28 -5.84
N PHE A 49 -6.26 -4.50 -6.36
CA PHE A 49 -6.87 -4.73 -7.68
C PHE A 49 -8.32 -4.24 -7.71
N ASN A 50 -9.13 -4.67 -6.74
CA ASN A 50 -10.52 -4.26 -6.62
C ASN A 50 -10.65 -2.73 -6.50
N LEU A 51 -9.73 -2.07 -5.78
CA LEU A 51 -9.74 -0.61 -5.67
C LEU A 51 -9.31 0.07 -6.98
N SER A 52 -8.30 -0.47 -7.67
CA SER A 52 -7.83 0.01 -8.97
C SER A 52 -8.92 -0.06 -10.03
N GLU A 53 -9.69 -1.14 -10.07
CA GLU A 53 -10.81 -1.30 -11.00
C GLU A 53 -11.92 -0.27 -10.75
N ARG A 54 -12.28 -0.03 -9.48
CA ARG A 54 -13.36 0.92 -9.14
C ARG A 54 -12.98 2.38 -9.26
N ASN A 55 -11.75 2.74 -8.86
CA ASN A 55 -11.35 4.14 -8.62
C ASN A 55 -10.21 4.63 -9.50
N GLY A 56 -9.57 3.74 -10.27
CA GLY A 56 -8.45 4.07 -11.13
C GLY A 56 -7.10 4.18 -10.41
N HIS A 57 -6.03 4.11 -11.21
CA HIS A 57 -4.65 3.91 -10.75
C HIS A 57 -4.16 4.98 -9.75
N ASN A 58 -4.39 6.27 -10.03
CA ASN A 58 -3.86 7.35 -9.20
C ASN A 58 -4.52 7.39 -7.81
N LYS A 59 -5.85 7.21 -7.74
CA LYS A 59 -6.57 7.16 -6.45
C LYS A 59 -6.15 5.93 -5.64
N THR A 60 -5.98 4.79 -6.30
CA THR A 60 -5.48 3.57 -5.66
C THR A 60 -4.07 3.73 -5.13
N THR A 61 -3.17 4.38 -5.88
CA THR A 61 -1.80 4.66 -5.44
C THR A 61 -1.78 5.44 -4.13
N VAL A 62 -2.59 6.51 -4.03
CA VAL A 62 -2.69 7.31 -2.80
C VAL A 62 -3.29 6.50 -1.64
N ALA A 63 -4.30 5.68 -1.92
CA ALA A 63 -4.90 4.82 -0.91
C ALA A 63 -3.92 3.76 -0.38
N VAL A 64 -3.12 3.16 -1.26
CA VAL A 64 -2.05 2.22 -0.91
C VAL A 64 -1.01 2.92 -0.04
N ALA A 65 -0.55 4.13 -0.41
CA ALA A 65 0.38 4.91 0.39
C ALA A 65 -0.15 5.18 1.80
N ASN A 66 -1.42 5.57 1.92
CA ASN A 66 -2.07 5.79 3.21
C ASN A 66 -2.19 4.51 4.04
N LYS A 67 -2.51 3.37 3.41
CA LYS A 67 -2.57 2.08 4.11
C LYS A 67 -1.19 1.64 4.60
N LEU A 68 -0.15 1.76 3.78
CA LEU A 68 1.23 1.48 4.16
C LEU A 68 1.70 2.38 5.31
N ALA A 69 1.35 3.67 5.29
CA ALA A 69 1.67 4.60 6.39
C ALA A 69 1.10 4.12 7.74
N ARG A 70 -0.14 3.63 7.75
CA ARG A 70 -0.77 3.07 8.97
C ARG A 70 -0.11 1.78 9.42
N VAL A 71 0.28 0.92 8.49
CA VAL A 71 1.02 -0.33 8.80
C VAL A 71 2.37 0.01 9.41
N VAL A 72 3.14 0.91 8.80
CA VAL A 72 4.43 1.38 9.33
C VAL A 72 4.25 1.93 10.74
N PHE A 73 3.24 2.80 10.95
CA PHE A 73 2.95 3.32 12.28
C PHE A 73 2.64 2.20 13.29
N ALA A 74 1.77 1.24 12.94
CA ALA A 74 1.39 0.15 13.83
C ALA A 74 2.57 -0.78 14.17
N VAL A 75 3.44 -1.08 13.21
CA VAL A 75 4.67 -1.86 13.43
C VAL A 75 5.61 -1.11 14.37
N LEU A 76 5.90 0.16 14.07
CA LEU A 76 6.79 0.98 14.89
C LEU A 76 6.24 1.21 16.30
N SER A 77 4.92 1.38 16.47
CA SER A 77 4.31 1.66 17.76
C SER A 77 4.12 0.41 18.62
N SER A 78 3.91 -0.76 17.99
CA SER A 78 3.63 -1.99 18.72
C SER A 78 4.89 -2.80 19.06
N GLY A 79 6.02 -2.52 18.41
CA GLY A 79 7.26 -3.29 18.54
C GLY A 79 7.20 -4.71 17.99
N ASN A 80 6.07 -5.09 17.38
CA ASN A 80 5.91 -6.40 16.73
C ASN A 80 6.42 -6.35 15.30
N ASP A 81 6.88 -7.50 14.81
CA ASP A 81 7.28 -7.65 13.43
C ASP A 81 6.12 -7.45 12.45
N TYR A 82 6.47 -7.05 11.23
CA TYR A 82 5.52 -6.93 10.14
C TYR A 82 4.91 -8.29 9.78
N THR A 83 3.57 -8.34 9.77
CA THR A 83 2.80 -9.51 9.33
C THR A 83 1.81 -9.11 8.24
N GLU A 84 1.97 -9.65 7.03
CA GLU A 84 1.12 -9.29 5.87
C GLU A 84 -0.37 -9.60 6.11
N SER A 85 -0.69 -10.64 6.88
CA SER A 85 -2.07 -11.02 7.21
C SER A 85 -2.86 -9.91 7.92
N LYS A 86 -2.19 -9.04 8.69
CA LYS A 86 -2.81 -7.92 9.42
C LYS A 86 -3.01 -6.66 8.57
N VAL A 87 -2.50 -6.64 7.34
CA VAL A 87 -2.58 -5.45 6.47
C VAL A 87 -3.99 -5.23 5.92
N CYS A 88 -4.72 -6.32 5.64
CA CYS A 88 -6.10 -6.31 5.12
C CYS A 88 -7.04 -7.23 5.90
N SER A 89 -6.77 -7.44 7.19
CA SER A 89 -7.70 -8.08 8.11
C SER A 89 -8.98 -7.27 8.32
#